data_AF-A0A7C2N7X5-F1
#
_entry.id   AF-A0A7C2N7X5-F1
#
_cell.length_a   1.000
_cell.length_b   1.000
_cell.length_c   1.000
_cell.angle_alpha   90.00
_cell.angle_beta   90.00
_cell.angle_gamma   90.00
#
_symmetry.space_group_name_H-M   'P 1'
#
loop_
_entity.id
_entity.type
_entity.pdbx_description
1 polymer ?
#
loop_
_entity_poly.entity_id
_entity_poly.type
_entity_poly.pdbx_seq_one_letter_code
_entity_poly.pdbx_strand_id
1 'polypeptide(L)'
;MGAIILFVLMANYIHRHYTFALVYGQKEEFEKRKNIYILLPIAAVLVTFIFVYVDAFKILLTLSVLWTMYHSVYQKYGITRIYSRKGGYGEAWIEKGVIFSWFVYLFFALGDREKGTLESYQAGRVVLNYIGDYLNYLTSVSYLFLAVAVSFTILFAYQEFKNRHHLNTAKILYVISTLALYAIFFYSLIVGYIVFAFSHALEYIAFVNIFVNSKYKKKQDSNALFAKVTKKQWLYSGLFSAGIVAICLFGMKLNENAFLIYIVGSSFLHFIYDGLIWKVRKPE
;
A
#
# COMPACT_ATOMS: atom_id res chain seq x y z
N MET A 1 -1.20 -23.14 8.61
CA MET A 1 -1.53 -22.10 7.61
C MET A 1 -2.36 -20.95 8.20
N GLY A 2 -3.38 -21.21 9.02
CA GLY A 2 -4.26 -20.17 9.59
C GLY A 2 -3.58 -19.08 10.43
N ALA A 3 -2.64 -19.43 11.32
CA ALA A 3 -1.99 -18.46 12.20
C ALA A 3 -1.13 -17.41 11.46
N ILE A 4 -0.42 -17.83 10.40
CA ILE A 4 0.42 -16.92 9.59
C ILE A 4 -0.46 -15.94 8.81
N ILE A 5 -1.54 -16.43 8.20
CA ILE A 5 -2.50 -15.58 7.48
C ILE A 5 -3.13 -14.57 8.43
N LEU A 6 -3.55 -15.00 9.61
CA LEU A 6 -4.11 -14.12 10.63
C LEU A 6 -3.11 -13.04 11.06
N PHE A 7 -1.85 -13.41 11.28
CA PHE A 7 -0.79 -12.45 11.61
C PHE A 7 -0.58 -11.42 10.50
N VAL A 8 -0.54 -11.84 9.24
CA VAL A 8 -0.39 -10.91 8.10
C VAL A 8 -1.59 -9.98 7.97
N LEU A 9 -2.81 -10.50 8.14
CA LEU A 9 -4.02 -9.67 8.13
C LEU A 9 -4.02 -8.67 9.28
N MET A 10 -3.58 -9.08 10.47
CA MET A 10 -3.44 -8.21 11.63
C MET A 10 -2.40 -7.11 11.38
N ALA A 11 -1.22 -7.45 10.88
CA ALA A 11 -0.19 -6.47 10.51
C ALA A 11 -0.70 -5.48 9.45
N ASN A 12 -1.44 -5.98 8.46
CA ASN A 12 -2.08 -5.15 7.45
C ASN A 12 -3.12 -4.20 8.04
N TYR A 13 -3.93 -4.71 8.95
CA TYR A 13 -4.92 -3.88 9.61
C TYR A 13 -4.25 -2.82 10.50
N ILE A 14 -3.20 -3.18 11.25
CA ILE A 14 -2.49 -2.26 12.14
C ILE A 14 -1.80 -1.13 11.36
N HIS A 15 -1.13 -1.42 10.24
CA HIS A 15 -0.46 -0.36 9.45
C HIS A 15 -1.46 0.70 8.99
N ARG A 16 -2.67 0.25 8.59
CA ARG A 16 -3.70 1.15 8.09
C ARG A 16 -4.07 2.19 9.14
N HIS A 17 -4.30 1.77 10.38
CA HIS A 17 -4.66 2.66 11.49
C HIS A 17 -3.48 3.48 12.00
N TYR A 18 -2.25 3.08 11.67
CA TYR A 18 -1.05 3.85 11.95
C TYR A 18 -1.13 5.26 11.34
N THR A 19 -1.63 5.36 10.10
CA THR A 19 -1.87 6.63 9.42
C THR A 19 -2.88 7.51 10.18
N PHE A 20 -3.96 6.93 10.70
CA PHE A 20 -4.97 7.68 11.45
C PHE A 20 -4.38 8.22 12.76
N ALA A 21 -3.55 7.42 13.44
CA ALA A 21 -2.82 7.87 14.62
C ALA A 21 -1.85 9.02 14.30
N LEU A 22 -1.23 9.05 13.12
CA LEU A 22 -0.41 10.20 12.68
C LEU A 22 -1.26 11.45 12.44
N VAL A 23 -2.36 11.31 11.70
CA VAL A 23 -3.22 12.45 11.32
C VAL A 23 -3.88 13.08 12.53
N TYR A 24 -4.54 12.27 13.37
CA TYR A 24 -5.34 12.79 14.48
C TYR A 24 -4.55 12.90 15.79
N GLY A 25 -3.48 12.11 15.95
CA GLY A 25 -2.63 12.17 17.14
C GLY A 25 -1.61 13.30 17.13
N GLN A 26 -1.34 13.92 15.98
CA GLN A 26 -0.40 15.05 15.86
C GLN A 26 -1.16 16.34 15.55
N LYS A 27 -1.26 17.23 16.53
CA LYS A 27 -1.97 18.52 16.39
C LYS A 27 -1.44 19.32 15.20
N GLU A 28 -0.12 19.38 14.99
CA GLU A 28 0.44 20.14 13.88
C GLU A 28 0.18 19.51 12.51
N GLU A 29 -0.07 18.21 12.43
CA GLU A 29 -0.47 17.59 11.17
C GLU A 29 -1.96 17.82 10.90
N PHE A 30 -2.80 17.60 11.91
CA PHE A 30 -4.24 17.79 11.81
C PHE A 30 -4.61 19.21 11.37
N GLU A 31 -4.03 20.24 12.01
CA GLU A 31 -4.37 21.63 11.74
C GLU A 31 -4.00 22.09 10.32
N LYS A 32 -3.02 21.46 9.65
CA LYS A 32 -2.65 21.82 8.26
C LYS A 32 -3.78 21.60 7.27
N ARG A 33 -4.62 20.59 7.50
CA ARG A 33 -5.67 20.15 6.57
C ARG A 33 -6.95 19.76 7.32
N LYS A 34 -7.26 20.47 8.40
CA LYS A 34 -8.36 20.15 9.34
C LYS A 34 -9.68 19.84 8.65
N ASN A 35 -10.11 20.70 7.72
CA ASN A 35 -11.38 20.51 7.00
C ASN A 35 -11.37 19.21 6.19
N ILE A 36 -10.26 18.90 5.53
CA ILE A 36 -10.11 17.67 4.74
C ILE A 36 -10.16 16.45 5.68
N TYR A 37 -9.48 16.48 6.83
CA TYR A 37 -9.47 15.38 7.80
C TYR A 37 -10.79 15.17 8.54
N ILE A 38 -11.66 16.19 8.60
CA ILE A 38 -13.02 16.05 9.16
C ILE A 38 -14.01 15.56 8.09
N LEU A 39 -13.93 16.10 6.87
CA LEU A 39 -14.91 15.82 5.82
C LEU A 39 -14.67 14.47 5.11
N LEU A 40 -13.41 14.06 4.94
CA LEU A 40 -13.10 12.81 4.24
C LEU A 40 -13.70 11.57 4.91
N PRO A 41 -13.64 11.38 6.24
CA PRO A 41 -14.28 10.23 6.88
C PRO A 41 -15.79 10.17 6.62
N ILE A 42 -16.47 11.31 6.66
CA ILE A 42 -17.90 11.42 6.38
C ILE A 42 -18.15 11.02 4.92
N ALA A 43 -17.39 11.58 3.98
CA ALA A 43 -17.49 11.24 2.57
C ALA A 43 -17.22 9.75 2.30
N ALA A 44 -16.22 9.16 2.95
CA ALA A 44 -15.90 7.73 2.80
C ALA A 44 -17.04 6.83 3.28
N VAL A 45 -17.68 7.16 4.42
CA VAL A 45 -18.86 6.44 4.91
C VAL A 45 -20.04 6.61 3.96
N LEU A 46 -20.32 7.83 3.49
CA LEU A 46 -21.42 8.08 2.57
C LEU A 46 -21.24 7.34 1.23
N VAL A 47 -20.05 7.40 0.63
CA VAL A 47 -19.76 6.71 -0.62
C VAL A 47 -19.89 5.20 -0.46
N THR A 48 -19.27 4.63 0.58
CA THR A 48 -19.38 3.17 0.83
C THR A 48 -20.82 2.75 1.10
N PHE A 49 -21.58 3.53 1.88
CA PHE A 49 -22.99 3.28 2.14
C PHE A 49 -23.83 3.31 0.85
N ILE A 50 -23.64 4.32 -0.02
CA ILE A 50 -24.35 4.42 -1.30
C ILE A 50 -24.09 3.17 -2.14
N PHE A 51 -22.83 2.72 -2.24
CA PHE A 51 -22.48 1.51 -3.01
C PHE A 51 -23.06 0.22 -2.42
N VAL A 52 -23.22 0.12 -1.10
CA VAL A 52 -23.99 -0.96 -0.48
C VAL A 52 -25.47 -0.85 -0.85
N TYR A 53 -26.05 0.33 -0.76
CA TYR A 53 -27.48 0.56 -1.02
C TYR A 53 -27.88 0.25 -2.47
N VAL A 54 -27.02 0.55 -3.45
CA VAL A 54 -27.28 0.28 -4.88
C VAL A 54 -26.78 -1.09 -5.37
N ASP A 55 -26.39 -2.00 -4.45
CA ASP A 55 -25.82 -3.32 -4.75
C ASP A 55 -24.57 -3.29 -5.67
N ALA A 56 -23.85 -2.17 -5.70
CA ALA A 56 -22.62 -1.99 -6.48
C ALA A 56 -21.34 -2.21 -5.66
N PHE A 57 -21.46 -2.64 -4.39
CA PHE A 57 -20.34 -2.74 -3.46
C PHE A 57 -19.18 -3.60 -3.95
N LYS A 58 -19.47 -4.65 -4.75
CA LYS A 58 -18.45 -5.52 -5.34
C LYS A 58 -17.49 -4.75 -6.25
N ILE A 59 -17.98 -3.74 -6.98
CA ILE A 59 -17.15 -2.85 -7.80
C ILE A 59 -16.20 -2.04 -6.92
N LEU A 60 -16.74 -1.46 -5.84
CA LEU A 60 -15.95 -0.67 -4.90
C LEU A 60 -14.86 -1.52 -4.21
N LEU A 61 -15.19 -2.76 -3.86
CA LEU A 61 -14.24 -3.74 -3.33
C LEU A 61 -13.12 -4.04 -4.34
N THR A 62 -13.46 -4.27 -5.61
CA THR A 62 -12.47 -4.49 -6.68
C THR A 62 -11.55 -3.28 -6.85
N LEU A 63 -12.11 -2.07 -6.87
CA LEU A 63 -11.33 -0.84 -6.93
C LEU A 63 -10.40 -0.71 -5.72
N SER A 64 -10.85 -1.06 -4.52
CA SER A 64 -10.01 -1.05 -3.31
C SER A 64 -8.83 -2.01 -3.43
N VAL A 65 -9.02 -3.21 -4.00
CA VAL A 65 -7.94 -4.20 -4.20
C VAL A 65 -6.91 -3.68 -5.23
N LEU A 66 -7.37 -3.20 -6.38
CA LEU A 66 -6.51 -2.62 -7.41
C LEU A 66 -5.74 -1.40 -6.88
N TRP A 67 -6.42 -0.56 -6.11
CA TRP A 67 -5.80 0.61 -5.49
C TRP A 67 -4.76 0.22 -4.44
N THR A 68 -5.03 -0.81 -3.63
CA THR A 68 -4.05 -1.34 -2.66
C THR A 68 -2.76 -1.77 -3.36
N MET A 69 -2.90 -2.47 -4.49
CA MET A 69 -1.77 -2.90 -5.30
C MET A 69 -0.99 -1.70 -5.85
N TYR A 70 -1.68 -0.75 -6.49
CA TYR A 70 -1.07 0.48 -7.01
C TYR A 70 -0.34 1.27 -5.92
N HIS A 71 -1.01 1.50 -4.78
CA HIS A 71 -0.48 2.24 -3.64
C HIS A 71 0.80 1.58 -3.10
N SER A 72 0.79 0.25 -2.95
CA SER A 72 1.96 -0.51 -2.51
C SER A 72 3.14 -0.38 -3.48
N VAL A 73 2.91 -0.48 -4.80
CA VAL A 73 3.96 -0.28 -5.81
C VAL A 73 4.51 1.15 -5.76
N TYR A 74 3.64 2.15 -5.60
CA TYR A 74 4.04 3.54 -5.48
C TYR A 74 4.90 3.79 -4.23
N GLN A 75 4.57 3.15 -3.10
CA GLN A 75 5.41 3.20 -1.89
C GLN A 75 6.81 2.62 -2.16
N LYS A 76 6.91 1.48 -2.83
CA LYS A 76 8.21 0.87 -3.16
C LYS A 76 9.06 1.78 -4.05
N TYR A 77 8.44 2.41 -5.04
CA TYR A 77 9.11 3.46 -5.80
C TYR A 77 9.55 4.64 -4.90
N GLY A 78 8.70 5.10 -3.99
CA GLY A 78 9.03 6.17 -3.04
C GLY A 78 10.23 5.84 -2.14
N ILE A 79 10.31 4.61 -1.63
CA ILE A 79 11.44 4.12 -0.82
C ILE A 79 12.72 4.06 -1.67
N THR A 80 12.63 3.59 -2.90
CA THR A 80 13.75 3.61 -3.86
C THR A 80 14.27 5.04 -4.04
N ARG A 81 13.37 6.03 -4.25
CA ARG A 81 13.74 7.45 -4.36
C ARG A 81 14.43 8.00 -3.11
N ILE A 82 14.04 7.55 -1.93
CA ILE A 82 14.71 7.97 -0.68
C ILE A 82 16.15 7.48 -0.67
N TYR A 83 16.41 6.23 -1.06
CA TYR A 83 17.79 5.71 -1.14
C TYR A 83 18.60 6.45 -2.21
N SER A 84 18.02 6.72 -3.37
CA SER A 84 18.68 7.50 -4.43
C SER A 84 19.09 8.89 -3.95
N ARG A 85 18.16 9.61 -3.28
CA ARG A 85 18.46 10.93 -2.70
C ARG A 85 19.56 10.86 -1.65
N LYS A 86 19.58 9.83 -0.81
CA LYS A 86 20.65 9.62 0.19
C LYS A 86 22.00 9.27 -0.44
N GLY A 87 21.99 8.58 -1.59
CA GLY A 87 23.19 8.28 -2.37
C GLY A 87 23.70 9.45 -3.22
N GLY A 88 22.99 10.58 -3.25
CA GLY A 88 23.34 11.74 -4.07
C GLY A 88 23.07 11.56 -5.57
N TYR A 89 22.51 10.42 -5.99
CA TYR A 89 22.29 10.07 -7.40
C TYR A 89 21.06 9.17 -7.58
N GLY A 90 20.32 9.41 -8.67
CA GLY A 90 19.34 8.45 -9.20
C GLY A 90 18.25 9.10 -10.04
N GLU A 91 17.97 8.48 -11.19
CA GLU A 91 17.01 8.96 -12.17
C GLU A 91 15.60 8.43 -11.88
N ALA A 92 14.71 9.36 -11.54
CA ALA A 92 13.36 9.05 -11.08
C ALA A 92 12.55 8.23 -12.10
N TRP A 93 12.72 8.49 -13.40
CA TRP A 93 11.93 7.84 -14.44
C TRP A 93 12.37 6.39 -14.68
N ILE A 94 13.66 6.07 -14.55
CA ILE A 94 14.16 4.67 -14.67
C ILE A 94 13.84 3.87 -13.42
N GLU A 95 14.00 4.46 -12.24
CA GLU A 95 13.63 3.79 -10.99
C GLU A 95 12.13 3.51 -10.94
N LYS A 96 11.32 4.45 -11.40
CA LYS A 96 9.88 4.22 -11.58
C LYS A 96 9.64 3.15 -12.63
N GLY A 97 10.35 3.24 -13.76
CA GLY A 97 10.30 2.29 -14.87
C GLY A 97 10.47 0.86 -14.37
N VAL A 98 11.61 0.53 -13.75
CA VAL A 98 11.90 -0.80 -13.21
C VAL A 98 10.82 -1.28 -12.25
N ILE A 99 10.42 -0.46 -11.28
CA ILE A 99 9.46 -0.90 -10.25
C ILE A 99 8.08 -1.15 -10.85
N PHE A 100 7.59 -0.25 -11.71
CA PHE A 100 6.25 -0.37 -12.29
C PHE A 100 6.18 -1.37 -13.44
N SER A 101 7.17 -1.42 -14.32
CA SER A 101 7.13 -2.27 -15.52
C SER A 101 7.04 -3.75 -15.15
N TRP A 102 7.79 -4.19 -14.14
CA TRP A 102 7.73 -5.57 -13.66
C TRP A 102 6.37 -5.89 -13.05
N PHE A 103 5.78 -4.97 -12.30
CA PHE A 103 4.43 -5.17 -11.73
C PHE A 103 3.34 -5.22 -12.81
N VAL A 104 3.42 -4.35 -13.82
CA VAL A 104 2.50 -4.36 -14.96
C VAL A 104 2.64 -5.66 -15.76
N TYR A 105 3.87 -6.11 -16.00
CA TYR A 105 4.13 -7.41 -16.61
C TYR A 105 3.47 -8.55 -15.81
N LEU A 106 3.65 -8.60 -14.49
CA LEU A 106 3.01 -9.61 -13.63
C LEU A 106 1.50 -9.64 -13.79
N PHE A 107 0.85 -8.48 -13.77
CA PHE A 107 -0.61 -8.37 -13.87
C PHE A 107 -1.13 -9.03 -15.15
N PHE A 108 -0.46 -8.79 -16.28
CA PHE A 108 -0.86 -9.37 -17.56
C PHE A 108 -0.43 -10.83 -17.73
N ALA A 109 0.76 -11.20 -17.24
CA ALA A 109 1.28 -12.56 -17.35
C ALA A 109 0.50 -13.59 -16.51
N LEU A 110 -0.08 -13.15 -15.39
CA LEU A 110 -0.80 -14.04 -14.47
C LEU A 110 -2.31 -14.02 -14.66
N GLY A 111 -2.86 -13.07 -15.42
CA GLY A 111 -4.31 -12.90 -15.56
C GLY A 111 -5.03 -14.17 -16.02
N ASP A 112 -4.62 -14.74 -17.16
CA ASP A 112 -5.23 -15.97 -17.69
C ASP A 112 -4.86 -17.20 -16.85
N ARG A 113 -3.57 -17.34 -16.49
CA ARG A 113 -3.05 -18.45 -15.69
C ARG A 113 -3.80 -18.62 -14.36
N GLU A 114 -4.18 -17.53 -13.72
CA GLU A 114 -4.80 -17.51 -12.39
C GLU A 114 -6.32 -17.30 -12.44
N LYS A 115 -6.95 -17.52 -13.61
CA LYS A 115 -8.40 -17.34 -13.80
C LYS A 115 -9.23 -18.10 -12.74
N GLY A 116 -8.92 -19.36 -12.48
CA GLY A 116 -9.61 -20.15 -11.45
C GLY A 116 -9.45 -19.60 -10.03
N THR A 117 -8.26 -19.07 -9.71
CA THR A 117 -8.03 -18.35 -8.44
C THR A 117 -8.90 -17.10 -8.38
N LEU A 118 -8.98 -16.31 -9.45
CA LEU A 118 -9.79 -15.10 -9.52
C LEU A 118 -11.30 -15.39 -9.38
N GLU A 119 -11.80 -16.48 -9.97
CA GLU A 119 -13.21 -16.90 -9.85
C GLU A 119 -13.62 -17.18 -8.38
N SER A 120 -12.67 -17.63 -7.56
CA SER A 120 -12.90 -17.93 -6.15
C SER A 120 -13.18 -16.68 -5.31
N TYR A 121 -12.76 -15.49 -5.75
CA TYR A 121 -12.89 -14.24 -4.99
C TYR A 121 -13.88 -13.26 -5.63
N GLN A 122 -14.65 -12.53 -4.81
CA GLN A 122 -15.64 -11.56 -5.32
C GLN A 122 -15.02 -10.50 -6.25
N ALA A 123 -13.87 -9.93 -5.85
CA ALA A 123 -13.17 -8.94 -6.66
C ALA A 123 -12.66 -9.52 -7.98
N GLY A 124 -12.16 -10.76 -7.94
CA GLY A 124 -11.70 -11.47 -9.14
C GLY A 124 -12.83 -11.76 -10.12
N ARG A 125 -14.00 -12.19 -9.65
CA ARG A 125 -15.20 -12.35 -10.49
C ARG A 125 -15.61 -11.06 -11.19
N VAL A 126 -15.56 -9.92 -10.51
CA VAL A 126 -15.83 -8.63 -11.14
C VAL A 126 -14.82 -8.35 -12.26
N VAL A 127 -13.53 -8.56 -12.02
CA VAL A 127 -12.49 -8.40 -13.06
C VAL A 127 -12.78 -9.32 -14.25
N LEU A 128 -13.08 -10.59 -14.00
CA LEU A 128 -13.40 -11.56 -15.05
C LEU A 128 -14.65 -11.19 -15.85
N ASN A 129 -15.68 -10.65 -15.22
CA ASN A 129 -16.89 -10.21 -15.92
C ASN A 129 -16.61 -9.09 -16.93
N TYR A 130 -15.61 -8.23 -16.69
CA TYR A 130 -15.28 -7.11 -17.58
C TYR A 130 -14.17 -7.43 -18.59
N ILE A 131 -13.15 -8.21 -18.19
CA ILE A 131 -11.97 -8.45 -19.03
C ILE A 131 -11.62 -9.93 -19.23
N GLY A 132 -12.44 -10.85 -18.72
CA GLY A 132 -12.19 -12.30 -18.71
C GLY A 132 -12.00 -12.91 -20.10
N ASP A 133 -12.81 -12.48 -21.06
CA ASP A 133 -12.73 -12.95 -22.45
C ASP A 133 -11.46 -12.49 -23.17
N TYR A 134 -10.83 -11.43 -22.65
CA TYR A 134 -9.62 -10.85 -23.23
C TYR A 134 -8.33 -11.34 -22.57
N LEU A 135 -8.39 -12.15 -21.50
CA LEU A 135 -7.21 -12.56 -20.73
C LEU A 135 -6.15 -13.29 -21.57
N ASN A 136 -6.56 -14.08 -22.56
CA ASN A 136 -5.64 -14.74 -23.50
C ASN A 136 -4.83 -13.73 -24.34
N TYR A 137 -5.49 -12.69 -24.84
CA TYR A 137 -4.82 -11.62 -25.58
C TYR A 137 -3.92 -10.81 -24.65
N LEU A 138 -4.39 -10.52 -23.44
CA LEU A 138 -3.62 -9.83 -22.41
C LEU A 138 -2.35 -10.58 -22.02
N THR A 139 -2.41 -11.92 -21.94
CA THR A 139 -1.24 -12.77 -21.72
C THR A 139 -0.25 -12.66 -22.88
N SER A 140 -0.73 -12.58 -24.12
CA SER A 140 0.14 -12.34 -25.28
C SER A 140 0.78 -10.95 -25.24
N VAL A 141 0.02 -9.93 -24.83
CA VAL A 141 0.53 -8.56 -24.62
C VAL A 141 1.55 -8.51 -23.46
N SER A 142 1.52 -9.45 -22.52
CA SER A 142 2.49 -9.51 -21.43
C SER A 142 3.94 -9.62 -21.92
N TYR A 143 4.21 -10.22 -23.08
CA TYR A 143 5.56 -10.29 -23.65
C TYR A 143 6.11 -8.91 -24.05
N LEU A 144 5.24 -8.00 -24.49
CA LEU A 144 5.63 -6.61 -24.71
C LEU A 144 6.02 -5.95 -23.39
N PHE A 145 5.22 -6.14 -22.34
CA PHE A 145 5.54 -5.60 -21.02
C PHE A 145 6.78 -6.24 -20.39
N LEU A 146 7.06 -7.51 -20.68
CA LEU A 146 8.31 -8.17 -20.32
C LEU A 146 9.49 -7.48 -21.00
N ALA A 147 9.41 -7.23 -22.31
CA ALA A 147 10.46 -6.52 -23.04
C ALA A 147 10.70 -5.11 -22.47
N VAL A 148 9.63 -4.38 -22.14
CA VAL A 148 9.72 -3.08 -21.46
C VAL A 148 10.38 -3.22 -20.09
N ALA A 149 10.01 -4.22 -19.30
CA ALA A 149 10.56 -4.43 -17.96
C ALA A 149 12.05 -4.80 -17.98
N VAL A 150 12.44 -5.69 -18.88
CA VAL A 150 13.84 -6.03 -19.13
C VAL A 150 14.63 -4.81 -19.60
N SER A 151 14.07 -4.01 -20.51
CA SER A 151 14.71 -2.78 -21.00
C SER A 151 14.98 -1.79 -19.86
N PHE A 152 13.99 -1.54 -19.00
CA PHE A 152 14.20 -0.68 -17.82
C PHE A 152 15.21 -1.26 -16.84
N THR A 153 15.24 -2.58 -16.64
CA THR A 153 16.24 -3.23 -15.78
C THR A 153 17.66 -3.09 -16.34
N ILE A 154 17.84 -3.25 -17.65
CA ILE A 154 19.13 -3.03 -18.32
C ILE A 154 19.53 -1.55 -18.19
N LEU A 155 18.61 -0.62 -18.43
CA LEU A 155 18.86 0.82 -18.28
C LEU A 155 19.26 1.17 -16.84
N PHE A 156 18.57 0.61 -15.84
CA PHE A 156 18.90 0.79 -14.44
C PHE A 156 20.29 0.24 -14.12
N ALA A 157 20.59 -1.01 -14.51
CA ALA A 157 21.90 -1.62 -14.28
C ALA A 157 23.03 -0.82 -14.96
N TYR A 158 22.82 -0.39 -16.20
CA TYR A 158 23.76 0.45 -16.94
C TYR A 158 24.01 1.79 -16.23
N GLN A 159 22.96 2.44 -15.73
CA GLN A 159 23.09 3.70 -15.01
C GLN A 159 23.78 3.56 -13.66
N GLU A 160 23.48 2.51 -12.90
CA GLU A 160 24.18 2.22 -11.65
C GLU A 160 25.66 1.91 -11.90
N PHE A 161 25.97 1.19 -12.98
CA PHE A 161 27.35 0.89 -13.35
C PHE A 161 28.11 2.14 -13.82
N LYS A 162 27.51 2.97 -14.68
CA LYS A 162 28.09 4.22 -15.16
C LYS A 162 28.39 5.19 -14.00
N ASN A 163 27.49 5.23 -13.02
CA ASN A 163 27.61 6.11 -11.86
C ASN A 163 28.12 5.36 -10.62
N ARG A 164 28.99 4.37 -10.81
CA ARG A 164 29.46 3.47 -9.74
C ARG A 164 30.04 4.18 -8.51
N HIS A 165 30.58 5.38 -8.70
CA HIS A 165 31.12 6.23 -7.63
C HIS A 165 30.05 6.72 -6.64
N HIS A 166 28.77 6.73 -7.05
CA HIS A 166 27.61 7.09 -6.23
C HIS A 166 26.73 5.87 -5.93
N LEU A 167 27.29 4.65 -5.98
CA LEU A 167 26.53 3.43 -5.72
C LEU A 167 25.95 3.44 -4.31
N ASN A 168 24.64 3.26 -4.24
CA ASN A 168 23.95 3.03 -2.99
C ASN A 168 23.53 1.56 -2.90
N THR A 169 24.27 0.78 -2.12
CA THR A 169 23.99 -0.65 -1.91
C THR A 169 22.58 -0.89 -1.38
N ALA A 170 22.07 -0.02 -0.50
CA ALA A 170 20.72 -0.15 0.03
C ALA A 170 19.65 0.04 -1.07
N LYS A 171 19.88 0.95 -2.03
CA LYS A 171 19.00 1.12 -3.20
C LYS A 171 18.95 -0.17 -4.03
N ILE A 172 20.11 -0.73 -4.35
CA ILE A 172 20.22 -1.93 -5.19
C ILE A 172 19.58 -3.14 -4.50
N LEU A 173 19.93 -3.37 -3.23
CA LEU A 173 19.32 -4.45 -2.44
C LEU A 173 17.81 -4.28 -2.35
N TYR A 174 17.32 -3.05 -2.19
CA TYR A 174 15.89 -2.78 -2.12
C TYR A 174 15.17 -3.10 -3.45
N VAL A 175 15.72 -2.66 -4.60
CA VAL A 175 15.18 -2.98 -5.92
C VAL A 175 15.20 -4.48 -6.15
N ILE A 176 16.32 -5.17 -5.90
CA ILE A 176 16.44 -6.63 -6.05
C ILE A 176 15.42 -7.34 -5.16
N SER A 177 15.29 -6.93 -3.89
CA SER A 177 14.32 -7.55 -2.97
C SER A 177 12.87 -7.34 -3.43
N THR A 178 12.57 -6.20 -4.05
CA THR A 178 11.25 -5.92 -4.64
C THR A 178 10.98 -6.81 -5.85
N LEU A 179 11.96 -6.99 -6.74
CA LEU A 179 11.82 -7.88 -7.90
C LEU A 179 11.71 -9.35 -7.47
N ALA A 180 12.46 -9.76 -6.44
CA ALA A 180 12.34 -11.10 -5.86
C ALA A 180 10.95 -11.32 -5.24
N LEU A 181 10.41 -10.32 -4.54
CA LEU A 181 9.04 -10.35 -4.02
C LEU A 181 8.00 -10.50 -5.15
N TYR A 182 8.20 -9.80 -6.28
CA TYR A 182 7.38 -9.96 -7.48
C TYR A 182 7.45 -11.37 -8.07
N ALA A 183 8.62 -12.01 -8.07
CA ALA A 183 8.75 -13.37 -8.57
C ALA A 183 7.90 -14.40 -7.80
N ILE A 184 7.57 -14.16 -6.53
CA ILE A 184 6.73 -15.05 -5.71
C ILE A 184 5.32 -15.21 -6.31
N PHE A 185 4.81 -14.20 -7.02
CA PHE A 185 3.50 -14.29 -7.67
C PHE A 185 3.43 -15.41 -8.73
N PHE A 186 4.55 -15.78 -9.35
CA PHE A 186 4.59 -16.92 -10.28
C PHE A 186 4.50 -18.28 -9.60
N TYR A 187 4.76 -18.36 -8.29
CA TYR A 187 4.56 -19.58 -7.51
C TYR A 187 3.08 -19.71 -7.11
N SER A 188 2.49 -18.65 -6.56
CA SER A 188 1.07 -18.61 -6.22
C SER A 188 0.61 -17.16 -6.09
N LEU A 189 -0.50 -16.82 -6.78
CA LEU A 189 -1.10 -15.48 -6.69
C LEU A 189 -1.48 -15.10 -5.26
N ILE A 190 -2.04 -16.05 -4.50
CA ILE A 190 -2.48 -15.82 -3.11
C ILE A 190 -1.26 -15.58 -2.21
N VAL A 191 -0.24 -16.44 -2.29
CA VAL A 191 0.98 -16.28 -1.49
C VAL A 191 1.69 -14.98 -1.86
N GLY A 192 1.83 -14.69 -3.16
CA GLY A 192 2.38 -13.44 -3.66
C GLY A 192 1.67 -12.22 -3.08
N TYR A 193 0.33 -12.20 -3.13
CA TYR A 193 -0.48 -11.11 -2.58
C TYR A 193 -0.30 -10.94 -1.07
N ILE A 194 -0.31 -12.03 -0.30
CA ILE A 194 -0.14 -12.01 1.16
C ILE A 194 1.24 -11.45 1.54
N VAL A 195 2.31 -11.98 0.92
CA VAL A 195 3.68 -11.53 1.21
C VAL A 195 3.90 -10.10 0.74
N PHE A 196 3.31 -9.71 -0.39
CA PHE A 196 3.38 -8.34 -0.91
C PHE A 196 2.69 -7.34 0.02
N ALA A 197 1.48 -7.64 0.46
CA ALA A 197 0.74 -6.82 1.43
C ALA A 197 1.50 -6.72 2.77
N PHE A 198 2.04 -7.85 3.26
CA PHE A 198 2.84 -7.86 4.48
C PHE A 198 4.11 -7.00 4.35
N SER A 199 4.84 -7.12 3.24
CA SER A 199 6.01 -6.29 2.95
C SER A 199 5.64 -4.80 2.96
N HIS A 200 4.54 -4.43 2.31
CA HIS A 200 4.05 -3.05 2.31
C HIS A 200 3.77 -2.53 3.73
N ALA A 201 3.04 -3.32 4.55
CA ALA A 201 2.73 -2.99 5.94
C ALA A 201 4.00 -2.80 6.79
N LEU A 202 4.95 -3.72 6.68
CA LEU A 202 6.22 -3.67 7.42
C LEU A 202 7.06 -2.46 7.03
N GLU A 203 7.22 -2.22 5.72
CA GLU A 203 7.94 -1.08 5.19
C GLU A 203 7.34 0.24 5.70
N TYR A 204 6.01 0.34 5.69
CA TYR A 204 5.30 1.52 6.17
C TYR A 204 5.53 1.75 7.66
N ILE A 205 5.32 0.72 8.50
CA ILE A 205 5.53 0.82 9.95
C ILE A 205 6.97 1.23 10.26
N ALA A 206 7.95 0.61 9.59
CA ALA A 206 9.36 0.95 9.74
C ALA A 206 9.64 2.41 9.32
N PHE A 207 9.12 2.82 8.16
CA PHE A 207 9.30 4.17 7.62
C PHE A 207 8.72 5.23 8.56
N VAL A 208 7.48 5.06 9.02
CA VAL A 208 6.85 5.99 9.95
C VAL A 208 7.63 6.06 11.26
N ASN A 209 8.02 4.92 11.83
CA ASN A 209 8.77 4.91 13.08
C ASN A 209 10.10 5.67 12.96
N ILE A 210 10.83 5.49 11.86
CA ILE A 210 12.08 6.23 11.63
C ILE A 210 11.80 7.72 11.45
N PHE A 211 10.80 8.08 10.65
CA PHE A 211 10.49 9.47 10.31
C PHE A 211 9.97 10.25 11.51
N VAL A 212 8.98 9.70 12.23
CA VAL A 212 8.41 10.26 13.47
C VAL A 212 9.52 10.46 14.49
N ASN A 213 10.30 9.42 14.80
CA ASN A 213 11.39 9.54 15.77
C ASN A 213 12.43 10.60 15.37
N SER A 214 12.73 10.76 14.07
CA SER A 214 13.65 11.81 13.60
C SER A 214 13.08 13.23 13.73
N LYS A 215 11.78 13.42 13.46
CA LYS A 215 11.08 14.70 13.54
C LYS A 215 10.93 15.17 14.98
N TYR A 216 10.67 14.24 15.92
CA TYR A 216 10.46 14.55 17.33
C TYR A 216 11.76 14.61 18.15
N LYS A 217 12.84 13.90 17.76
CA LYS A 217 14.17 14.12 18.38
C LYS A 217 14.66 15.57 18.24
N LYS A 218 14.21 16.30 17.20
CA LYS A 218 14.55 17.71 16.99
C LYS A 218 13.68 18.70 17.79
N LYS A 219 12.53 18.29 18.30
CA LYS A 219 11.67 19.09 19.19
C LYS A 219 11.70 18.45 20.57
N GLN A 220 12.85 18.58 21.23
CA GLN A 220 13.05 18.15 22.61
C GLN A 220 12.40 19.17 23.54
N ASP A 221 11.08 19.27 23.50
CA ASP A 221 10.36 19.97 24.54
C ASP A 221 8.96 19.39 24.76
N SER A 222 8.53 19.47 26.01
CA SER A 222 7.24 19.10 26.58
C SER A 222 7.06 17.66 27.12
N ASN A 223 6.85 17.63 28.43
CA ASN A 223 6.25 16.58 29.25
C ASN A 223 4.79 16.24 28.86
N ALA A 224 4.39 16.41 27.60
CA ALA A 224 3.02 16.16 27.15
C ALA A 224 2.76 14.65 27.03
N LEU A 225 1.57 14.19 27.47
CA LEU A 225 1.09 12.81 27.28
C LEU A 225 1.31 12.29 25.84
N PHE A 226 1.18 13.18 24.86
CA PHE A 226 1.42 12.91 23.45
C PHE A 226 2.87 12.47 23.11
N ALA A 227 3.89 12.95 23.82
CA ALA A 227 5.28 12.54 23.63
C ALA A 227 5.57 11.11 24.16
N LYS A 228 4.80 10.63 25.14
CA LYS A 228 4.84 9.23 25.59
C LYS A 228 4.07 8.31 24.64
N VAL A 229 2.97 8.80 24.07
CA VAL A 229 2.16 8.07 23.06
C VAL A 229 2.95 7.84 21.77
N THR A 230 3.74 8.81 21.32
CA THR A 230 4.55 8.69 20.10
C THR A 230 5.68 7.66 20.20
N LYS A 231 6.29 7.43 21.38
CA LYS A 231 7.36 6.41 21.55
C LYS A 231 6.87 4.96 21.41
N LYS A 232 5.60 4.70 21.71
CA LYS A 232 4.97 3.38 21.55
C LYS A 232 3.82 3.42 20.55
N GLN A 233 3.89 4.30 19.55
CA GLN A 233 2.80 4.52 18.62
C GLN A 233 2.36 3.21 17.95
N TRP A 234 3.28 2.28 17.65
CA TRP A 234 2.98 0.94 17.12
C TRP A 234 2.06 0.12 18.06
N LEU A 235 2.28 0.22 19.36
CA LEU A 235 1.45 -0.46 20.37
C LEU A 235 0.08 0.20 20.47
N TYR A 236 0.00 1.53 20.49
CA TYR A 236 -1.28 2.24 20.57
C TYR A 236 -2.13 2.07 19.32
N SER A 237 -1.53 2.16 18.13
CA SER A 237 -2.21 1.85 16.88
C SER A 237 -2.60 0.38 16.79
N GLY A 238 -1.78 -0.52 17.35
CA GLY A 238 -2.08 -1.94 17.51
C GLY A 238 -3.29 -2.20 18.41
N LEU A 239 -3.34 -1.56 19.58
CA LEU A 239 -4.45 -1.65 20.53
C LEU A 239 -5.73 -0.99 19.98
N PHE A 240 -5.61 0.18 19.35
CA PHE A 240 -6.72 0.86 18.68
C PHE A 240 -7.28 -0.03 17.56
N SER A 241 -6.40 -0.61 16.76
CA SER A 241 -6.76 -1.57 15.72
C SER A 241 -7.49 -2.78 16.29
N ALA A 242 -6.93 -3.43 17.32
CA ALA A 242 -7.54 -4.57 17.98
C ALA A 242 -8.91 -4.21 18.58
N GLY A 243 -9.03 -3.02 19.17
CA GLY A 243 -10.30 -2.50 19.70
C GLY A 243 -11.35 -2.31 18.63
N ILE A 244 -11.01 -1.69 17.49
CA ILE A 244 -11.96 -1.53 16.40
C ILE A 244 -12.31 -2.88 15.77
N VAL A 245 -11.36 -3.80 15.61
CA VAL A 245 -11.67 -5.17 15.14
C VAL A 245 -12.61 -5.86 16.12
N ALA A 246 -12.39 -5.78 17.43
CA ALA A 246 -13.28 -6.40 18.42
C ALA A 246 -14.70 -5.82 18.35
N ILE A 247 -14.82 -4.49 18.26
CA ILE A 247 -16.11 -3.79 18.09
C ILE A 247 -16.76 -4.21 16.77
N CYS A 248 -15.99 -4.30 15.70
CA CYS A 248 -16.46 -4.70 14.39
C CYS A 248 -16.87 -6.18 14.34
N LEU A 249 -16.13 -7.10 14.96
CA LEU A 249 -16.48 -8.53 15.02
C LEU A 249 -17.72 -8.74 15.88
N PHE A 250 -17.85 -8.00 16.97
CA PHE A 250 -19.07 -7.97 17.77
C PHE A 250 -20.23 -7.37 16.96
N GLY A 251 -19.98 -6.28 16.23
CA GLY A 251 -20.91 -5.63 15.33
C GLY A 251 -21.26 -6.45 14.09
N MET A 252 -20.39 -7.33 13.60
CA MET A 252 -20.67 -8.25 12.48
C MET A 252 -21.75 -9.26 12.84
N LYS A 253 -21.82 -9.66 14.12
CA LYS A 253 -22.96 -10.44 14.61
C LYS A 253 -24.29 -9.67 14.53
N LEU A 254 -24.23 -8.34 14.44
CA LEU A 254 -25.39 -7.44 14.33
C LEU A 254 -25.66 -7.01 12.88
N ASN A 255 -24.62 -6.68 12.09
CA ASN A 255 -24.74 -6.22 10.70
C ASN A 255 -23.42 -6.35 9.91
N GLU A 256 -23.37 -7.24 8.92
CA GLU A 256 -22.20 -7.45 8.04
C GLU A 256 -21.88 -6.21 7.18
N ASN A 257 -22.90 -5.49 6.70
CA ASN A 257 -22.71 -4.33 5.84
C ASN A 257 -21.98 -3.19 6.56
N ALA A 258 -22.24 -3.00 7.86
CA ALA A 258 -21.55 -2.00 8.66
C ALA A 258 -20.04 -2.27 8.74
N PHE A 259 -19.65 -3.54 8.83
CA PHE A 259 -18.25 -3.94 8.82
C PHE A 259 -17.58 -3.72 7.47
N LEU A 260 -18.27 -4.06 6.39
CA LEU A 260 -17.78 -3.85 5.02
C LEU A 260 -17.57 -2.35 4.71
N ILE A 261 -18.53 -1.52 5.10
CA ILE A 261 -18.44 -0.05 5.04
C ILE A 261 -17.20 0.44 5.78
N TYR A 262 -16.99 -0.04 7.01
CA TYR A 262 -15.83 0.34 7.80
C TYR A 262 -14.52 -0.08 7.13
N ILE A 263 -14.38 -1.34 6.71
CA ILE A 263 -13.13 -1.86 6.14
C ILE A 263 -12.78 -1.13 4.86
N VAL A 264 -13.72 -1.00 3.93
CA VAL A 264 -13.45 -0.40 2.62
C VAL A 264 -13.28 1.11 2.76
N GLY A 265 -14.13 1.77 3.56
CA GLY A 265 -14.03 3.20 3.83
C GLY A 265 -12.71 3.58 4.47
N SER A 266 -12.29 2.85 5.52
CA SER A 266 -11.00 3.09 6.18
C SER A 266 -9.79 2.77 5.28
N SER A 267 -9.88 1.80 4.37
CA SER A 267 -8.84 1.57 3.35
C SER A 267 -8.67 2.77 2.44
N PHE A 268 -9.75 3.29 1.86
CA PHE A 268 -9.67 4.48 1.00
C PHE A 268 -9.15 5.71 1.75
N LEU A 269 -9.61 5.92 2.98
CA LEU A 269 -9.12 7.01 3.83
C LEU A 269 -7.62 6.91 4.08
N HIS A 270 -7.13 5.72 4.43
CA HIS A 270 -5.70 5.49 4.63
C HIS A 270 -4.89 5.87 3.38
N PHE A 271 -5.32 5.43 2.20
CA PHE A 271 -4.61 5.76 0.96
C PHE A 271 -4.57 7.28 0.68
N ILE A 272 -5.70 7.96 0.90
CA ILE A 272 -5.78 9.42 0.71
C ILE A 272 -4.89 10.12 1.73
N TYR A 273 -4.94 9.70 3.00
CA TYR A 273 -4.17 10.32 4.08
C TYR A 273 -2.67 10.17 3.86
N ASP A 274 -2.20 9.00 3.46
CA ASP A 274 -0.80 8.81 3.08
C ASP A 274 -0.40 9.71 1.91
N GLY A 275 -1.26 9.81 0.89
CA GLY A 275 -1.04 10.74 -0.22
C GLY A 275 -0.93 12.21 0.22
N LEU A 276 -1.59 12.61 1.31
CA LEU A 276 -1.57 13.97 1.85
C LEU A 276 -0.37 14.24 2.77
N ILE A 277 -0.03 13.30 3.66
CA ILE A 277 1.04 13.43 4.67
C ILE A 277 2.42 13.38 3.98
N TRP A 278 2.58 12.51 3.00
CA TRP A 278 3.88 12.26 2.36
C TRP A 278 4.13 13.15 1.14
N LYS A 279 3.19 14.04 0.78
CA LYS A 279 3.38 14.99 -0.31
C LYS A 279 4.41 16.04 0.10
N VAL A 280 5.57 16.00 -0.53
CA VAL A 280 6.74 16.87 -0.23
C VAL A 280 6.50 18.34 -0.66
N ARG A 281 5.53 18.60 -1.55
CA ARG A 281 5.20 19.94 -2.02
C ARG A 281 4.00 20.49 -1.22
N LYS A 282 4.23 21.56 -0.46
CA LYS A 282 3.12 22.39 0.04
C LYS A 282 2.33 22.89 -1.19
N PRO A 283 0.98 22.96 -1.13
CA PRO A 283 0.28 23.87 -2.01
C PRO A 283 0.89 25.26 -1.79
N GLU A 284 1.24 25.93 -2.88
CA GLU A 284 1.49 27.38 -2.86
C GLU A 284 0.23 28.11 -2.38
#